data_AF-A0A7J5F0V4-F1
#
_entry.id   AF-A0A7J5F0V4-F1
#
_cell.length_a   1.000
_cell.length_b   1.000
_cell.length_c   1.000
_cell.angle_alpha   90.00
_cell.angle_beta   90.00
_cell.angle_gamma   90.00
#
_symmetry.space_group_name_H-M   'P 1'
#
loop_
_entity.id
_entity.type
_entity.pdbx_description
1 polymer ?
#
loop_
_entity_poly.entity_id
_entity_poly.type
_entity_poly.pdbx_seq_one_letter_code
_entity_poly.pdbx_strand_id
1 'polypeptide(L)'
;MNPLSSLMLISCRRATELVELRSAAPLSLADRARLEMHLRICTACRRYSRQSALLDAALSGPGAPIPSEEVERVIAAVNDRLDR
;
A
#
# COMPACT_ATOMS: atom_id res chain seq x y z
N MET A 1 -26.57 -8.19 -6.85
CA MET A 1 -25.60 -7.29 -6.18
C MET A 1 -26.13 -7.01 -4.78
N ASN A 2 -25.36 -7.31 -3.73
CA ASN A 2 -25.83 -7.21 -2.33
C ASN A 2 -25.68 -5.77 -1.82
N PRO A 3 -26.69 -5.20 -1.13
CA PRO A 3 -26.75 -3.77 -0.75
C PRO A 3 -25.74 -3.36 0.35
N LEU A 4 -25.00 -4.32 0.90
CA LEU A 4 -23.95 -4.10 1.89
C LEU A 4 -22.72 -3.37 1.32
N SER A 5 -22.60 -3.27 -0.01
CA SER A 5 -21.50 -2.58 -0.68
C SER A 5 -21.55 -1.05 -0.56
N SER A 6 -22.71 -0.44 -0.25
CA SER A 6 -22.82 1.01 -0.03
C SER A 6 -22.57 1.43 1.42
N LEU A 7 -22.69 0.49 2.37
CA LEU A 7 -22.39 0.74 3.80
C LEU A 7 -20.88 0.82 4.07
N MET A 8 -20.08 0.16 3.22
CA MET A 8 -18.63 0.29 3.16
C MET A 8 -18.31 1.46 2.22
N LEU A 9 -18.04 2.66 2.74
CA LEU A 9 -17.79 3.89 1.94
C LEU A 9 -16.80 3.74 0.77
N ILE A 10 -15.96 2.69 0.77
CA ILE A 10 -15.01 2.31 -0.27
C ILE A 10 -14.87 0.78 -0.32
N SER A 11 -14.45 0.22 -1.46
CA SER A 11 -14.18 -1.22 -1.61
C SER A 11 -12.95 -1.66 -0.81
N CYS A 12 -12.84 -2.96 -0.49
CA CYS A 12 -11.65 -3.51 0.18
C CYS A 12 -10.36 -3.22 -0.59
N ARG A 13 -10.40 -3.31 -1.93
CA ARG A 13 -9.26 -2.95 -2.81
C ARG A 13 -8.85 -1.50 -2.61
N ARG A 14 -9.80 -0.56 -2.56
CA ARG A 14 -9.50 0.85 -2.32
C ARG A 14 -8.99 1.08 -0.90
N ALA A 15 -9.50 0.34 0.08
CA ALA A 15 -9.01 0.41 1.46
C ALA A 15 -7.56 -0.05 1.57
N THR A 16 -7.18 -1.17 0.94
CA THR A 16 -5.78 -1.64 0.95
C THR A 16 -4.85 -0.67 0.22
N GLU A 17 -5.27 -0.10 -0.92
CA GLU A 17 -4.51 0.98 -1.60
C GLU A 17 -4.25 2.16 -0.67
N LEU A 18 -5.27 2.64 0.06
CA LEU A 18 -5.11 3.77 0.99
C LEU A 18 -4.27 3.42 2.23
N VAL A 19 -4.25 2.15 2.66
CA VAL A 19 -3.34 1.68 3.72
C VAL A 19 -1.89 1.86 3.29
N GLU A 20 -1.52 1.34 2.11
CA GLU A 20 -0.16 1.44 1.57
C GLU A 20 0.21 2.88 1.23
N LEU A 21 -0.73 3.64 0.66
CA LEU A 21 -0.44 5.03 0.31
C LEU A 21 -0.14 5.88 1.55
N ARG A 22 -0.79 5.59 2.69
CA ARG A 22 -0.54 6.29 3.96
C ARG A 22 0.89 6.15 4.47
N SER A 23 1.58 5.02 4.20
CA SER A 23 2.97 4.83 4.63
C SER A 23 3.96 5.54 3.70
N ALA A 24 3.61 5.73 2.43
CA ALA A 24 4.42 6.46 1.46
C ALA A 24 4.18 7.99 1.45
N ALA A 25 2.95 8.43 1.70
CA ALA A 25 2.54 9.83 1.55
C ALA A 25 1.31 10.19 2.42
N PRO A 26 1.12 11.46 2.78
CA PRO A 26 -0.08 11.89 3.50
C PRO A 26 -1.35 11.72 2.65
N LEU A 27 -2.39 11.14 3.26
CA LEU A 27 -3.72 11.04 2.65
C LEU A 27 -4.49 12.36 2.73
N SER A 28 -5.41 12.57 1.79
CA SER A 28 -6.44 13.60 1.91
C SER A 28 -7.31 13.35 3.16
N LEU A 29 -7.88 14.41 3.74
CA LEU A 29 -8.76 14.30 4.90
C LEU A 29 -9.97 13.39 4.63
N ALA A 30 -10.52 13.46 3.41
CA ALA A 30 -11.64 12.64 2.98
C ALA A 30 -11.25 11.15 2.87
N ASP A 31 -10.11 10.84 2.26
CA ASP A 31 -9.63 9.46 2.13
C ASP A 31 -9.26 8.87 3.49
N ARG A 32 -8.66 9.67 4.37
CA ARG A 32 -8.39 9.28 5.75
C ARG A 32 -9.67 8.92 6.48
N ALA A 33 -10.71 9.76 6.41
CA ALA A 33 -11.99 9.50 7.07
C ALA A 33 -12.68 8.25 6.52
N ARG A 34 -12.69 8.07 5.20
CA ARG A 34 -13.24 6.87 4.53
C ARG A 34 -12.51 5.60 4.94
N LEU A 35 -11.18 5.65 4.98
CA LEU A 35 -10.36 4.52 5.39
C LEU A 35 -10.62 4.15 6.86
N GLU A 36 -10.60 5.12 7.77
CA GLU A 36 -10.86 4.87 9.20
C GLU A 36 -12.24 4.25 9.43
N MET A 37 -13.27 4.71 8.70
CA MET A 37 -14.59 4.09 8.75
C MET A 37 -14.55 2.63 8.25
N HIS A 38 -13.93 2.39 7.09
CA HIS A 38 -13.84 1.03 6.53
C HIS A 38 -13.11 0.07 7.46
N LEU A 39 -12.00 0.51 8.06
CA LEU A 39 -11.23 -0.31 9.01
C LEU A 39 -12.02 -0.61 10.28
N ARG A 40 -13.01 0.21 10.67
CA ARG A 40 -13.90 -0.07 11.81
C ARG A 40 -14.88 -1.20 11.55
N ILE A 41 -15.29 -1.40 10.30
CA ILE A 41 -16.35 -2.36 9.93
C ILE A 41 -15.74 -3.65 9.36
N CYS A 42 -14.70 -3.55 8.53
CA CYS A 42 -14.08 -4.70 7.88
C CYS A 42 -12.92 -5.27 8.72
N THR A 43 -13.12 -6.45 9.32
CA THR A 43 -12.08 -7.13 10.12
C THR A 43 -10.88 -7.55 9.29
N ALA A 44 -11.08 -7.95 8.02
CA ALA A 44 -10.00 -8.32 7.12
C ALA A 44 -9.08 -7.13 6.82
N CYS A 45 -9.62 -5.98 6.40
CA CYS A 45 -8.83 -4.79 6.13
C CYS A 45 -8.14 -4.23 7.38
N ARG A 46 -8.75 -4.37 8.56
CA ARG A 46 -8.11 -4.02 9.84
C ARG A 46 -6.90 -4.89 10.15
N ARG A 47 -6.99 -6.21 9.90
CA ARG A 47 -5.86 -7.14 10.05
C ARG A 47 -4.76 -6.81 9.04
N TYR A 48 -5.14 -6.60 7.78
CA TYR A 48 -4.22 -6.18 6.73
C TYR A 48 -3.47 -4.91 7.12
N SER A 49 -4.16 -3.85 7.57
CA SER A 49 -3.51 -2.61 7.99
C SER A 49 -2.51 -2.79 9.14
N ARG A 50 -2.72 -3.77 10.04
CA ARG A 50 -1.75 -4.09 11.09
C ARG A 50 -0.56 -4.87 10.53
N GLN A 51 -0.79 -5.79 9.60
CA GLN A 51 0.26 -6.56 8.94
C GLN A 51 1.15 -5.65 8.09
N SER A 52 0.59 -4.76 7.27
CA SER A 52 1.37 -3.77 6.51
C SER A 52 2.23 -2.91 7.44
N ALA A 53 1.67 -2.40 8.54
CA ALA A 53 2.45 -1.62 9.50
C ALA A 53 3.60 -2.42 10.15
N LEU A 54 3.42 -3.72 10.40
CA LEU A 54 4.48 -4.60 10.89
C LEU A 54 5.56 -4.85 9.84
N LEU A 55 5.17 -5.03 8.57
CA LEU A 55 6.11 -5.16 7.45
C LEU A 55 6.91 -3.88 7.27
N ASP A 56 6.24 -2.73 7.25
CA ASP A 56 6.89 -1.43 7.16
C ASP A 56 7.90 -1.27 8.30
N ALA A 57 7.50 -1.56 9.55
CA ALA A 57 8.41 -1.47 10.69
C ALA A 57 9.61 -2.43 10.58
N ALA A 58 9.39 -3.66 10.10
CA ALA A 58 10.46 -4.65 9.91
C ALA A 58 11.44 -4.23 8.78
N LEU A 59 10.96 -3.50 7.79
CA LEU A 59 11.72 -3.05 6.63
C LEU A 59 12.25 -1.60 6.76
N SER A 60 11.80 -0.83 7.75
CA SER A 60 12.18 0.58 7.97
C SER A 60 13.60 0.77 8.52
N GLY A 61 14.35 -0.30 8.75
CA GLY A 61 15.77 -0.19 9.06
C GLY A 61 16.56 0.34 7.86
N PRO A 62 17.78 0.87 8.05
CA PRO A 62 18.68 1.08 6.93
C PRO A 62 18.97 -0.29 6.34
N GLY A 63 18.27 -0.63 5.25
CA GLY A 63 18.71 -1.69 4.37
C GLY A 63 20.17 -1.41 4.01
N ALA A 64 20.96 -2.46 3.79
CA ALA A 64 22.28 -2.27 3.23
C ALA A 64 22.15 -1.36 1.99
N PRO A 65 22.99 -0.32 1.85
CA PRO A 65 22.96 0.52 0.66
C PRO A 65 23.00 -0.40 -0.55
N ILE A 66 21.98 -0.33 -1.40
CA ILE A 66 22.00 -1.09 -2.66
C ILE A 66 23.18 -0.51 -3.46
N PRO A 67 24.18 -1.32 -3.84
CA PRO A 67 25.30 -0.83 -4.63
C PRO A 67 24.79 -0.21 -5.94
N SER A 68 25.34 0.93 -6.33
CA SER A 68 24.91 1.65 -7.55
C SER A 68 24.95 0.75 -8.80
N GLU A 69 25.93 -0.14 -8.88
CA GLU A 69 26.07 -1.14 -9.95
C GLU A 69 24.85 -2.06 -10.04
N GLU A 70 24.26 -2.45 -8.91
CA GLU A 70 23.08 -3.33 -8.90
C GLU A 70 21.83 -2.60 -9.43
N VAL A 71 21.67 -1.33 -9.07
CA VAL A 71 20.61 -0.47 -9.61
C VAL A 71 20.77 -0.28 -11.11
N GLU A 72 21.98 -0.01 -11.58
CA GLU A 72 22.31 0.15 -13.00
C GLU A 72 22.00 -1.11 -13.80
N ARG A 73 22.35 -2.30 -13.28
CA ARG A 73 22.02 -3.59 -13.91
C ARG A 73 20.51 -3.77 -14.08
N VAL A 74 19.71 -3.44 -13.07
CA VAL A 74 18.24 -3.56 -13.14
C VAL A 74 17.67 -2.58 -14.17
N ILE A 75 18.11 -1.32 -14.16
CA ILE A 75 17.66 -0.31 -15.14
C ILE A 75 17.97 -0.77 -16.57
N ALA A 76 19.19 -1.26 -16.82
CA ALA A 76 19.58 -1.77 -18.12
C ALA A 76 18.71 -2.96 -18.57
N ALA A 77 18.42 -3.90 -17.66
CA ALA A 77 17.58 -5.06 -17.94
C ALA A 77 16.10 -4.70 -18.20
N VAL A 78 15.59 -3.63 -17.57
CA VAL A 78 14.24 -3.12 -17.84
C VAL A 78 14.19 -2.46 -19.21
N ASN A 79 15.18 -1.62 -19.55
CA ASN A 79 15.24 -0.94 -20.85
C ASN A 79 15.37 -1.94 -22.01
N ASP A 80 16.25 -2.94 -21.92
CA ASP A 80 16.37 -4.00 -22.94
C ASP A 80 15.05 -4.75 -23.19
N ARG A 81 14.24 -4.92 -22.13
CA ARG A 81 12.90 -5.51 -22.23
C ARG A 81 11.87 -4.59 -22.86
N LEU A 82 12.02 -3.27 -22.72
CA LEU A 82 11.13 -2.27 -23.31
C LEU A 82 11.46 -2.00 -24.78
N ASP A 83 12.73 -2.16 -25.16
CA ASP A 83 13.22 -1.94 -26.53
C ASP A 83 13.04 -3.18 -27.45
N ARG A 84 12.58 -4.31 -26.91
CA ARG A 84 12.15 -5.51 -27.64
C ARG A 84 10.66 -5.53 -27.93
#